data_AF-A0A4R4LRZ0-F1
#
_entry.id   AF-A0A4R4LRZ0-F1
#
_cell.length_a   1.000
_cell.length_b   1.000
_cell.length_c   1.000
_cell.angle_alpha   90.00
_cell.angle_beta   90.00
_cell.angle_gamma   90.00
#
_symmetry.space_group_name_H-M   'P 1'
#
loop_
_entity.id
_entity.type
_entity.pdbx_description
1 polymer ?
#
loop_
_entity_poly.entity_id
_entity_poly.type
_entity_poly.pdbx_seq_one_letter_code
_entity_poly.pdbx_strand_id
1 'polypeptide(L)'
;MPQRRGALPITDAGVVDCADAYARGVPFDRLERLRAKTPVVWLDGRMAGRPGSWAVLRYADVHHALTRPELFAPQGDGILHGPVT
;
A
#
# COMPACT_ATOMS: atom_id res chain seq x y z
N MET A 1 11.64 21.63 -25.25
CA MET A 1 11.79 20.24 -24.77
C MET A 1 11.20 20.16 -23.36
N PRO A 2 10.00 19.62 -23.15
CA PRO A 2 9.47 19.49 -21.79
C PRO A 2 10.32 18.45 -21.06
N GLN A 3 10.88 18.83 -19.92
CA GLN A 3 11.63 17.90 -19.09
C GLN A 3 10.67 16.83 -18.57
N ARG A 4 10.75 15.62 -19.14
CA ARG A 4 10.30 14.42 -18.43
C ARG A 4 11.15 14.36 -17.16
N ARG A 5 10.62 14.84 -16.03
CA ARG A 5 11.10 14.43 -14.71
C ARG A 5 11.11 12.90 -14.75
N GLY A 6 12.29 12.30 -14.85
CA GLY A 6 12.43 10.86 -14.76
C GLY A 6 11.85 10.46 -13.42
N ALA A 7 10.66 9.85 -13.43
CA ALA A 7 10.10 9.28 -12.22
C ALA A 7 11.15 8.32 -11.70
N LEU A 8 11.64 8.56 -10.48
CA LEU A 8 12.54 7.63 -9.80
C LEU A 8 11.93 6.22 -9.91
N PRO A 9 12.73 5.18 -10.14
CA PRO A 9 12.22 3.82 -10.18
C PRO A 9 11.41 3.56 -8.90
N ILE A 10 10.12 3.28 -9.04
CA ILE A 10 9.30 2.91 -7.89
C ILE A 10 9.93 1.67 -7.26
N THR A 11 10.21 1.75 -5.96
CA THR A 11 10.69 0.63 -5.15
C THR A 11 9.61 -0.44 -5.03
N ASP A 12 9.99 -1.66 -4.64
CA ASP A 12 9.00 -2.71 -4.40
C ASP A 12 7.94 -2.25 -3.38
N ALA A 13 8.36 -1.61 -2.27
CA ALA A 13 7.44 -1.04 -1.27
C ALA A 13 6.57 0.10 -1.83
N GLY A 14 7.16 1.00 -2.62
CA GLY A 14 6.44 2.13 -3.22
C GLY A 14 5.32 1.71 -4.18
N VAL A 15 5.36 0.49 -4.72
CA VAL A 15 4.24 -0.04 -5.54
C VAL A 15 2.96 -0.18 -4.74
N VAL A 16 3.04 -0.53 -3.45
CA VAL A 16 1.85 -0.74 -2.62
C VAL A 16 1.04 0.55 -2.45
N ASP A 17 1.72 1.70 -2.45
CA ASP A 17 1.12 3.04 -2.26
C ASP A 17 0.91 3.80 -3.58
N CYS A 18 1.09 3.17 -4.74
CA CYS A 18 1.00 3.82 -6.04
C CYS A 18 -0.17 3.26 -6.86
N ALA A 19 -1.27 4.02 -6.98
CA ALA A 19 -2.44 3.61 -7.74
C ALA A 19 -2.11 3.30 -9.22
N ASP A 20 -1.26 4.10 -9.86
CA ASP A 20 -0.84 3.90 -11.25
C ASP A 20 -0.13 2.55 -11.47
N ALA A 21 0.50 1.98 -10.44
CA ALA A 21 1.14 0.67 -10.52
C ALA A 21 0.13 -0.48 -10.74
N TYR A 22 -1.15 -0.25 -10.44
CA TYR A 22 -2.24 -1.20 -10.61
C TYR A 22 -3.05 -0.97 -11.90
N ALA A 23 -2.81 0.14 -12.62
CA ALA A 23 -3.57 0.52 -13.81
C ALA A 23 -3.48 -0.49 -14.97
N ARG A 24 -2.45 -1.35 -14.97
CA ARG A 24 -2.25 -2.41 -15.97
C ARG A 24 -2.42 -3.81 -15.40
N GLY A 25 -3.02 -3.93 -14.22
CA GLY A 25 -3.16 -5.18 -13.48
C GLY A 25 -2.32 -5.21 -12.20
N VAL A 26 -2.51 -6.26 -11.40
CA VAL A 26 -1.86 -6.41 -10.11
C VAL A 26 -0.37 -6.69 -10.29
N PRO A 27 0.54 -5.97 -9.60
CA PRO A 27 1.98 -6.15 -9.70
C PRO A 27 2.47 -7.36 -8.87
N PHE A 28 2.04 -8.57 -9.25
CA PHE A 28 2.27 -9.81 -8.48
C PHE A 28 3.74 -10.05 -8.13
N ASP A 29 4.67 -9.90 -9.09
CA ASP A 29 6.10 -10.15 -8.87
C ASP A 29 6.69 -9.27 -7.75
N ARG A 30 6.27 -8.00 -7.67
CA ARG A 30 6.73 -7.07 -6.64
C ARG A 30 6.16 -7.43 -5.28
N LEU A 31 4.87 -7.77 -5.23
CA LEU A 31 4.21 -8.21 -4.00
C LEU A 31 4.80 -9.53 -3.50
N GLU A 32 5.15 -10.45 -4.40
CA GLU A 32 5.82 -11.72 -4.05
C GLU A 32 7.20 -11.48 -3.45
N ARG A 33 8.02 -10.62 -4.05
CA ARG A 33 9.33 -10.25 -3.50
C ARG A 33 9.23 -9.65 -2.11
N LEU A 34 8.25 -8.77 -1.88
CA LEU A 34 8.02 -8.21 -0.55
C LEU A 34 7.59 -9.29 0.45
N ARG A 35 6.64 -10.16 0.11
CA ARG A 35 6.21 -11.26 0.99
C ARG A 35 7.37 -12.19 1.39
N ALA A 36 8.32 -12.42 0.47
CA ALA A 36 9.49 -13.26 0.70
C ALA A 36 10.53 -12.59 1.60
N LYS A 37 10.81 -11.29 1.38
CA LYS A 37 11.95 -10.60 2.02
C LYS A 37 11.55 -9.72 3.22
N THR A 38 10.47 -8.97 3.10
CA THR A 38 10.08 -7.93 4.06
C THR A 38 8.54 -7.78 4.05
N PRO A 39 7.80 -8.75 4.61
CA PRO A 39 6.34 -8.86 4.45
C PRO A 39 5.54 -7.79 5.23
N VAL A 40 6.20 -7.10 6.16
CA VAL A 40 5.69 -5.95 6.89
C VAL A 40 6.65 -4.79 6.62
N VAL A 41 6.20 -3.76 5.91
CA VAL A 41 7.06 -2.67 5.43
C VAL A 41 6.41 -1.31 5.66
N TRP A 42 7.22 -0.32 6.02
CA TRP A 42 6.77 1.06 6.18
C TRP A 42 6.59 1.72 4.80
N LEU A 43 5.42 2.31 4.59
CA LEU A 43 5.10 3.18 3.47
C LEU A 43 5.13 4.62 3.99
N ASP A 44 5.86 5.50 3.32
CA ASP A 44 5.97 6.91 3.74
C ASP A 44 4.77 7.77 3.34
N GLY A 45 3.83 7.22 2.57
CA GLY A 45 2.58 7.88 2.17
C GLY A 45 2.76 8.98 1.11
N ARG A 46 4.00 9.23 0.64
CA ARG A 46 4.28 10.32 -0.31
C ARG A 46 3.64 10.10 -1.68
N MET A 47 3.53 8.84 -2.10
CA MET A 47 2.94 8.48 -3.40
C MET A 47 1.41 8.63 -3.40
N ALA A 48 0.76 8.34 -2.27
CA ALA A 48 -0.69 8.49 -2.12
C ALA A 48 -1.13 9.82 -1.48
N GLY A 49 -0.20 10.72 -1.13
CA GLY A 49 -0.53 12.00 -0.49
C GLY A 49 -1.15 11.85 0.90
N ARG A 50 -0.83 10.78 1.63
CA ARG A 50 -1.41 10.42 2.93
C ARG A 50 -0.32 10.25 4.01
N PRO A 51 -0.66 10.19 5.31
CA PRO A 51 0.30 9.82 6.33
C PRO A 51 0.93 8.44 6.06
N GLY A 52 2.15 8.24 6.57
CA GLY A 52 2.80 6.94 6.46
C GLY A 52 2.00 5.81 7.13
N SER A 53 2.11 4.60 6.61
CA SER A 53 1.37 3.44 7.08
C SER A 53 2.19 2.16 6.92
N TRP A 54 1.84 1.13 7.69
CA TRP A 54 2.41 -0.20 7.53
C TRP A 54 1.65 -0.99 6.46
N ALA A 55 2.37 -1.50 5.47
CA ALA A 55 1.85 -2.52 4.57
C ALA A 55 2.08 -3.91 5.18
N VAL A 56 1.01 -4.69 5.32
CA VAL A 56 1.03 -6.07 5.80
C VAL A 56 0.60 -6.99 4.67
N LEU A 57 1.48 -7.89 4.21
CA LEU A 57 1.32 -8.55 2.90
C LEU A 57 1.05 -10.05 2.97
N ARG A 58 1.30 -10.70 4.11
CA ARG A 58 1.01 -12.13 4.29
C ARG A 58 -0.40 -12.29 4.85
N TYR A 59 -1.10 -13.28 4.33
CA TYR A 59 -2.47 -13.58 4.76
C TYR A 59 -2.58 -13.77 6.28
N ALA A 60 -1.66 -14.53 6.89
CA ALA A 60 -1.67 -14.79 8.33
C ALA A 60 -1.56 -13.50 9.16
N ASP A 61 -0.70 -12.56 8.74
CA ASP A 61 -0.48 -11.29 9.44
C ASP A 61 -1.67 -10.33 9.25
N VAL A 62 -2.26 -10.31 8.04
CA VAL A 62 -3.50 -9.56 7.78
C VAL A 62 -4.63 -10.09 8.64
N HIS A 63 -4.84 -11.41 8.66
CA HIS A 63 -5.86 -12.04 9.48
C HIS A 63 -5.61 -11.77 10.98
N HIS A 64 -4.37 -11.82 11.43
CA HIS A 64 -4.00 -11.50 12.81
C HIS A 64 -4.40 -10.07 13.20
N ALA A 65 -4.12 -9.09 12.33
CA ALA A 65 -4.46 -7.69 12.56
C ALA A 65 -5.98 -7.47 12.55
N LEU A 66 -6.69 -8.02 11.55
CA LEU A 66 -8.13 -7.84 11.41
C LEU A 66 -8.95 -8.52 12.51
N THR A 67 -8.41 -9.53 13.18
CA THR A 67 -9.06 -10.21 14.31
C THR A 67 -8.77 -9.59 15.67
N ARG A 68 -7.99 -8.50 15.72
CA ARG A 68 -7.59 -7.80 16.96
C ARG A 68 -7.90 -6.30 16.90
N PRO A 69 -9.17 -5.90 16.77
CA PRO A 69 -9.55 -4.49 16.72
C PRO A 69 -9.16 -3.70 17.97
N GLU A 70 -8.95 -4.37 19.10
CA GLU A 70 -8.44 -3.79 20.35
C GLU A 70 -6.96 -3.34 20.25
N LEU A 71 -6.19 -3.89 19.31
CA LEU A 71 -4.80 -3.49 19.03
C LEU A 71 -4.69 -2.68 17.73
N PHE A 72 -5.50 -3.01 16.72
CA PHE A 72 -5.47 -2.41 15.40
C PHE A 72 -6.81 -1.75 15.08
N ALA A 73 -7.08 -0.64 15.76
CA ALA A 73 -8.31 0.12 15.56
C ALA A 73 -8.32 0.76 14.15
N PRO A 74 -9.43 0.64 13.40
CA PRO A 74 -9.56 1.34 12.13
C PRO A 74 -9.58 2.85 12.38
N GLN A 75 -8.69 3.58 11.70
CA GLN A 75 -8.75 5.02 11.64
C GLN A 75 -9.69 5.43 10.51
N GLY A 76 -10.83 6.03 10.84
CA GLY A 76 -11.67 6.67 9.82
C GLY A 76 -10.97 7.90 9.25
N ASP A 77 -10.89 7.99 7.92
CA ASP A 77 -10.39 9.17 7.21
C ASP A 77 -11.50 10.21 6.94
N GLY A 78 -12.72 9.93 7.42
CA GLY A 78 -13.90 10.76 7.19
C GLY A 78 -14.45 10.67 5.76
N ILE A 79 -13.85 9.85 4.90
CA ILE A 79 -14.27 9.64 3.52
C ILE A 79 -15.14 8.38 3.49
N LEU A 80 -16.35 8.52 2.95
CA LEU A 80 -17.19 7.36 2.67
C LEU A 80 -16.62 6.62 1.45
N HIS A 81 -15.93 5.52 1.72
CA HIS A 81 -15.51 4.58 0.68
C HIS A 81 -16.66 3.62 0.36
N GLY A 82 -17.38 3.89 -0.73
CA GLY A 82 -18.51 3.06 -1.17
C GLY A 82 -19.53 3.87 -1.98
N PRO A 83 -20.51 3.21 -2.63
CA PRO A 83 -21.61 3.90 -3.27
C PRO A 83 -22.42 4.69 -2.23
N VAL A 84 -22.69 5.96 -2.53
CA VAL A 84 -23.60 6.79 -1.76
C VAL A 84 -25.01 6.44 -2.23
N THR A 85 -25.62 5.43 -1.62
CA THR A 85 -27.05 5.11 -1.80
C THR A 85 -27.85 5.63 -0.63
#